data_AF-A0A949XBZ4-F1
#
_entry.id   AF-A0A949XBZ4-F1
#
_cell.length_a   1.000
_cell.length_b   1.000
_cell.length_c   1.000
_cell.angle_alpha   90.00
_cell.angle_beta   90.00
_cell.angle_gamma   90.00
#
_symmetry.space_group_name_H-M   'P 1'
#
loop_
_entity.id
_entity.type
_entity.pdbx_description
1 polymer ?
#
loop_
_entity_poly.entity_id
_entity_poly.type
_entity_poly.pdbx_seq_one_letter_code
_entity_poly.pdbx_strand_id
1 'polypeptide(L)'
;GTSIAQIIQERREQFHTLRLNENLDNLNRPVNHLLAQGQVFFLRHTGDAPLSHQMALGVLDQSRAQQASSLAYFDVFSVSAAVGLLLAFLVLFMRRSVAEKGTRIGGE
;
A
#
# COMPACT_ATOMS: atom_id res chain seq x y z
N GLY A 1 -0.93 12.42 15.72
CA GLY A 1 -1.25 12.23 14.29
C GLY A 1 -0.42 11.11 13.71
N THR A 2 0.89 11.31 13.57
CA THR A 2 1.84 10.36 12.94
C THR A 2 1.88 8.98 13.59
N SER A 3 1.85 8.90 14.93
CA SER A 3 1.91 7.62 15.65
C SER A 3 0.69 6.71 15.40
N ILE A 4 -0.53 7.25 15.31
CA ILE A 4 -1.72 6.44 14.98
C ILE A 4 -1.66 5.95 13.54
N ALA A 5 -1.23 6.80 12.60
CA ALA A 5 -1.07 6.41 11.20
C ALA A 5 -0.01 5.31 11.03
N GLN A 6 1.10 5.37 11.78
CA GLN A 6 2.13 4.33 11.80
C GLN A 6 1.59 3.01 12.34
N ILE A 7 0.87 3.04 13.47
CA ILE A 7 0.25 1.83 14.03
C ILE A 7 -0.73 1.20 13.02
N ILE A 8 -1.56 2.01 12.36
CA ILE A 8 -2.49 1.51 11.33
C ILE A 8 -1.71 0.90 10.16
N GLN A 9 -0.66 1.57 9.68
CA GLN A 9 0.18 1.07 8.60
C GLN A 9 0.79 -0.30 8.94
N GLU A 10 1.40 -0.45 10.12
CA GLU A 10 1.99 -1.71 10.57
C GLU A 10 0.95 -2.84 10.62
N ARG A 11 -0.26 -2.57 11.11
CA ARG A 11 -1.35 -3.56 11.13
C ARG A 11 -1.82 -3.95 9.73
N ARG A 12 -1.90 -2.98 8.81
CA ARG A 12 -2.28 -3.24 7.41
C ARG A 12 -1.18 -4.02 6.69
N GLU A 13 0.07 -3.71 6.95
CA GLU A 13 1.21 -4.45 6.40
C GLU A 13 1.20 -5.91 6.87
N GLN A 14 0.95 -6.16 8.16
CA GLN A 14 0.76 -7.51 8.70
C GLN A 14 -0.38 -8.25 8.00
N PHE A 15 -1.53 -7.58 7.80
CA PHE A 15 -2.68 -8.16 7.10
C PHE A 15 -2.34 -8.52 5.64
N HIS A 16 -1.73 -7.60 4.90
CA HIS A 16 -1.36 -7.82 3.50
C HIS A 16 -0.29 -8.92 3.37
N THR A 17 0.66 -8.99 4.31
CA THR A 17 1.67 -10.06 4.36
C THR A 17 1.03 -11.44 4.51
N LEU A 18 0.09 -11.59 5.46
CA LEU A 18 -0.62 -12.86 5.65
C LEU A 18 -1.39 -13.28 4.40
N ARG A 19 -2.10 -12.34 3.78
CA ARG A 19 -2.89 -12.61 2.57
C ARG A 19 -2.05 -12.89 1.33
N LEU A 20 -0.89 -12.24 1.20
CA LEU A 20 0.08 -12.57 0.16
C LEU A 20 0.65 -13.97 0.37
N ASN A 21 0.90 -14.36 1.63
CA ASN A 21 1.45 -15.67 1.97
C ASN A 21 0.49 -16.83 1.65
N GLU A 22 -0.82 -16.62 1.75
CA GLU A 22 -1.84 -17.61 1.32
C GLU A 22 -1.69 -17.99 -0.16
N ASN A 23 -1.13 -17.09 -0.99
CA ASN A 23 -0.96 -17.32 -2.43
C ASN A 23 0.48 -17.75 -2.80
N LEU A 24 1.37 -17.91 -1.81
CA LEU A 24 2.74 -18.41 -2.02
C LEU A 24 2.76 -19.93 -1.88
N ASP A 25 2.11 -20.59 -2.82
CA ASP A 25 2.15 -22.04 -2.96
C ASP A 25 3.07 -22.45 -4.12
N ASN A 26 3.65 -23.65 -4.02
CA ASN A 26 4.45 -24.29 -5.06
C ASN A 26 3.64 -24.59 -6.33
N LEU A 27 2.32 -24.47 -6.29
CA LEU A 27 1.45 -24.58 -7.47
C LEU A 27 1.22 -23.24 -8.18
N ASN A 28 1.69 -22.13 -7.60
CA ASN A 28 1.50 -20.81 -8.19
C ASN A 28 2.51 -20.54 -9.31
N ARG A 29 2.04 -20.55 -10.57
CA ARG A 29 2.89 -20.41 -11.76
C ARG A 29 3.84 -19.19 -11.75
N PRO A 30 3.42 -17.97 -11.38
CA PRO A 30 4.29 -16.81 -11.29
C PRO A 30 5.41 -16.97 -10.25
N VAL A 31 5.14 -17.63 -9.12
CA VAL A 31 6.15 -17.90 -8.08
C VAL A 31 7.22 -18.82 -8.62
N ASN A 32 6.81 -19.95 -9.23
CA ASN A 32 7.74 -20.90 -9.84
C ASN A 32 8.56 -20.25 -10.96
N HIS A 33 7.94 -19.41 -11.77
CA HIS A 33 8.64 -18.70 -12.85
C HIS A 33 9.67 -17.72 -12.30
N LEU A 34 9.32 -16.93 -11.27
CA LEU A 34 10.26 -16.01 -10.62
C LEU A 34 11.44 -16.77 -10.00
N LEU A 35 11.16 -17.88 -9.29
CA LEU A 35 12.22 -18.70 -8.68
C LEU A 35 13.13 -19.33 -9.74
N ALA A 36 12.57 -19.87 -10.82
CA ALA A 36 13.37 -20.44 -11.92
C ALA A 36 14.24 -19.37 -12.59
N GLN A 37 13.68 -18.19 -12.89
CA GLN A 37 14.42 -17.09 -13.50
C GLN A 37 15.51 -16.54 -12.56
N GLY A 38 15.18 -16.33 -11.29
CA GLY A 38 16.12 -15.88 -10.27
C GLY A 38 17.26 -16.86 -10.06
N GLN A 39 16.96 -18.16 -9.98
CA GLN A 39 17.98 -19.18 -9.84
C GLN A 39 18.93 -19.22 -11.05
N VAL A 40 18.40 -19.17 -12.27
CA VAL A 40 19.24 -19.11 -13.49
C VAL A 40 20.11 -17.84 -13.50
N PHE A 41 19.55 -16.70 -13.08
CA PHE A 41 20.28 -15.45 -12.97
C PHE A 41 21.43 -15.55 -11.97
N PHE A 42 21.15 -15.98 -10.73
CA PHE A 42 22.17 -16.08 -9.68
C PHE A 42 23.18 -17.18 -9.96
N LEU A 43 22.78 -18.27 -10.63
CA LEU A 43 23.70 -19.35 -10.98
C LEU A 43 24.79 -18.87 -11.94
N ARG A 44 24.44 -17.98 -12.89
CA ARG A 44 25.41 -17.36 -13.80
C ARG A 44 26.40 -16.44 -13.08
N HIS A 45 26.04 -15.91 -11.91
CA HIS A 45 26.88 -14.97 -11.15
C HIS A 45 27.69 -15.66 -10.05
N THR A 46 27.13 -16.67 -9.40
CA THR A 46 27.74 -17.32 -8.22
C THR A 46 28.40 -18.65 -8.56
N GLY A 47 27.93 -19.36 -9.59
CA GLY A 47 28.38 -20.72 -9.91
C GLY A 47 27.91 -21.80 -8.91
N ASP A 48 27.15 -21.43 -7.88
CA ASP A 48 26.70 -22.32 -6.80
C ASP A 48 25.17 -22.47 -6.87
N ALA A 49 24.69 -23.68 -7.16
CA ALA A 49 23.27 -23.96 -7.33
C ALA A 49 22.44 -23.83 -6.03
N PRO A 50 22.84 -24.43 -4.89
CA PRO A 50 22.21 -24.17 -3.59
C PRO A 50 22.14 -22.68 -3.24
N LEU A 51 23.27 -21.96 -3.37
CA LEU A 51 23.31 -20.54 -3.04
C LEU A 51 22.39 -19.71 -3.94
N SER A 52 22.38 -20.01 -5.24
CA SER A 52 21.52 -19.34 -6.22
C SER A 52 20.04 -19.52 -5.94
N HIS A 53 19.65 -20.72 -5.50
CA HIS A 53 18.28 -21.00 -5.10
C HIS A 53 17.89 -20.20 -3.84
N GLN A 54 18.78 -20.15 -2.84
CA GLN A 54 18.55 -19.35 -1.64
C GLN A 54 18.43 -17.86 -1.95
N MET A 55 19.25 -17.33 -2.86
CA MET A 55 19.15 -15.95 -3.33
C MET A 55 17.81 -15.68 -4.05
N ALA A 56 17.35 -16.61 -4.89
CA ALA A 56 16.06 -16.50 -5.56
C ALA A 56 14.88 -16.47 -4.58
N LEU A 57 14.94 -17.29 -3.52
CA LEU A 57 13.96 -17.25 -2.42
C LEU A 57 14.01 -15.91 -1.66
N GLY A 58 15.20 -15.36 -1.43
CA GLY A 58 15.37 -14.04 -0.82
C GLY A 58 14.74 -12.91 -1.64
N VAL A 59 14.85 -12.97 -2.98
CA VAL A 59 14.19 -12.01 -3.87
C VAL A 59 12.67 -12.13 -3.80
N LEU A 60 12.13 -13.35 -3.75
CA LEU A 60 10.69 -13.57 -3.59
C LEU A 60 10.18 -12.99 -2.27
N ASP A 61 10.90 -13.20 -1.17
CA ASP A 61 10.55 -12.66 0.15
C ASP A 61 10.59 -11.13 0.16
N GLN A 62 11.64 -10.54 -0.41
CA GLN A 62 11.75 -9.09 -0.54
C GLN A 62 10.63 -8.50 -1.39
N SER A 63 10.25 -9.15 -2.49
CA SER A 63 9.13 -8.73 -3.34
C SER A 63 7.80 -8.75 -2.57
N ARG A 64 7.59 -9.80 -1.77
CA ARG A 64 6.40 -9.92 -0.90
C ARG A 64 6.35 -8.78 0.12
N ALA A 65 7.46 -8.53 0.83
CA ALA A 65 7.54 -7.46 1.83
C ALA A 65 7.30 -6.07 1.18
N GLN A 66 7.88 -5.82 0.01
CA GLN A 66 7.67 -4.59 -0.73
C GLN A 66 6.21 -4.41 -1.16
N GLN A 67 5.55 -5.48 -1.62
CA GLN A 67 4.13 -5.43 -1.99
C GLN A 67 3.24 -5.15 -0.77
N ALA A 68 3.47 -5.85 0.34
CA ALA A 68 2.69 -5.66 1.57
C ALA A 68 2.79 -4.23 2.11
N SER A 69 4.01 -3.69 2.19
CA SER A 69 4.26 -2.31 2.65
C SER A 69 3.65 -1.26 1.71
N SER A 70 3.73 -1.47 0.39
CA SER A 70 3.13 -0.56 -0.60
C SER A 70 1.60 -0.51 -0.49
N LEU A 71 0.96 -1.67 -0.32
CA LEU A 71 -0.50 -1.76 -0.12
C LEU A 71 -0.93 -1.11 1.20
N ALA A 72 -0.17 -1.33 2.27
CA ALA A 72 -0.44 -0.72 3.58
C ALA A 72 -0.33 0.81 3.53
N TYR A 73 0.71 1.34 2.86
CA TYR A 73 0.88 2.76 2.67
C TYR A 73 -0.26 3.36 1.84
N PHE A 74 -0.63 2.70 0.74
CA PHE A 74 -1.73 3.14 -0.12
C PHE A 74 -3.07 3.21 0.62
N ASP A 75 -3.36 2.26 1.50
CA ASP A 75 -4.57 2.27 2.35
C ASP A 75 -4.61 3.53 3.23
N VAL A 76 -3.52 3.82 3.96
CA VAL A 76 -3.44 4.98 4.87
C VAL A 76 -3.48 6.30 4.10
N PHE A 77 -2.78 6.37 2.96
CA PHE A 77 -2.81 7.54 2.08
C PHE A 77 -4.23 7.80 1.57
N SER A 78 -4.92 6.77 1.08
CA SER A 78 -6.27 6.89 0.52
C SER A 78 -7.29 7.38 1.55
N VAL A 79 -7.23 6.88 2.78
CA VAL A 79 -8.08 7.37 3.88
C VAL A 79 -7.78 8.83 4.20
N SER A 80 -6.50 9.19 4.30
CA SER A 80 -6.08 10.56 4.59
C SER A 80 -6.52 11.53 3.48
N ALA A 81 -6.37 11.12 2.21
CA ALA A 81 -6.82 11.88 1.06
C ALA A 81 -8.34 12.06 1.05
N ALA A 82 -9.11 11.01 1.35
CA ALA A 82 -10.57 11.09 1.44
C ALA A 82 -11.03 12.08 2.54
N VAL A 83 -10.39 12.06 3.71
CA VAL A 83 -10.66 13.03 4.77
C VAL A 83 -10.33 14.47 4.31
N GLY A 84 -9.18 14.66 3.67
CA GLY A 84 -8.80 15.97 3.12
C GLY A 84 -9.79 16.49 2.09
N LEU A 85 -10.23 15.63 1.16
CA LEU A 85 -11.24 15.97 0.15
C LEU A 85 -12.59 16.29 0.78
N LEU A 86 -13.02 15.52 1.79
CA LEU A 86 -14.26 15.79 2.51
C LEU A 86 -14.23 17.15 3.21
N LEU A 87 -13.12 17.48 3.88
CA LEU A 87 -12.94 18.79 4.52
C LEU A 87 -12.93 19.92 3.49
N ALA A 88 -12.21 19.76 2.38
CA ALA A 88 -12.21 20.75 1.30
C ALA A 88 -13.61 20.97 0.73
N PHE A 89 -14.38 19.89 0.53
CA PHE A 89 -15.76 19.96 0.08
C PHE A 89 -16.65 20.70 1.08
N LEU A 90 -16.57 20.38 2.38
CA LEU A 90 -17.32 21.08 3.42
C LEU A 90 -17.01 22.58 3.45
N VAL A 91 -15.75 22.97 3.29
CA VAL A 91 -15.35 24.40 3.22
C VAL A 91 -16.02 25.12 2.04
N LEU A 92 -16.11 24.47 0.87
CA LEU A 92 -16.81 25.03 -0.28
C LEU A 92 -18.31 25.22 -0.01
N PHE A 93 -18.95 24.28 0.68
CA PHE A 93 -20.36 24.40 1.10
C PHE A 93 -20.57 25.50 2.14
N MET A 94 -19.65 25.65 3.10
CA MET A 94 -19.71 26.73 4.09
C MET A 94 -19.59 28.11 3.45
N ARG A 95 -18.69 28.31 2.48
CA ARG A 95 -18.61 29.58 1.72
C ARG A 95 -19.94 29.96 1.06
N ARG A 96 -20.68 28.95 0.58
CA ARG A 96 -22.01 29.15 -0.03
C ARG A 96 -23.07 29.49 1.02
N SER A 97 -23.05 28.84 2.19
CA SER A 97 -24.00 29.10 3.28
C SER A 97 -23.85 30.50 3.91
N VAL A 98 -22.63 31.06 3.95
CA VAL A 98 -22.38 32.42 4.47
C VAL A 98 -22.88 33.50 3.51
N ALA A 99 -22.90 33.24 2.20
CA ALA A 99 -23.36 34.22 1.20
C ALA A 99 -24.89 34.48 1.25
N GLU A 100 -25.68 33.64 1.93
CA GLU A 100 -27.14 33.79 2.03
C GLU A 100 -27.61 34.63 3.22
N LYS A 101 -26.73 35.05 4.14
CA LYS A 101 -27.12 35.69 5.41
C LYS A 101 -26.99 37.22 5.44
N GLY A 102 -27.21 37.89 4.30
CA GLY A 102 -26.99 39.33 4.16
C GLY A 102 -28.03 40.14 3.37
N THR A 103 -29.25 39.64 3.11
CA THR A 103 -30.18 40.35 2.19
C THR A 103 -31.57 40.68 2.75
N ARG A 104 -31.83 40.65 4.07
CA ARG A 104 -33.09 41.23 4.59
C ARG A 104 -32.97 41.78 6.01
N ILE A 105 -32.48 43.01 6.17
CA ILE A 105 -33.02 43.96 7.16
C ILE A 105 -32.69 45.38 6.66
N GLY A 106 -33.64 46.02 5.96
CA GLY A 106 -33.48 47.36 5.40
C GLY A 106 -34.61 47.69 4.43
N GLY A 107 -35.71 48.22 4.95
CA GLY A 107 -37.00 48.42 4.28
C GLY A 107 -38.06 47.68 5.09
N GLU A 108 -38.93 48.31 5.85
CA GLU A 108 -39.41 49.70 5.91
C GLU A 108 -39.51 50.16 7.37
#